data_AF-A0A0U0WEK7-F1
#
_entry.id   AF-A0A0U0WEK7-F1
#
_cell.length_a   1.000
_cell.length_b   1.000
_cell.length_c   1.000
_cell.angle_alpha   90.00
_cell.angle_beta   90.00
_cell.angle_gamma   90.00
#
_symmetry.space_group_name_H-M   'P 1'
#
loop_
_entity.id
_entity.type
_entity.pdbx_description
1 polymer ?
#
loop_
_entity_poly.entity_id
_entity_poly.type
_entity_poly.pdbx_seq_one_letter_code
_entity_poly.pdbx_strand_id
1 'polypeptide(L)'
;MSQGLWIAIAVIAALVVIAALVLGLARYRRRQIRLSARPEPGTLDRPRGYTASSGITFSQTAPPAEGIDTTGLPAVGDDATVPRDAPRRTISDVELPETEAPPVPPAAAPEAPPVPPAALEAEPAPEAPPAPEIEAIEPTEGRLERLRGRLAKSQNAFGKSLLGLIGGGDLDEDSWQDVEDTLLIADLGPVVTESVMTQLRSRLASSDVRTEADAKAALRDVLIKELRPDMDRSIRALPHAERPSVLLVVGVNGTGKTTTVGKLARVLVADGRRVVLGAADTFRAAAADQLQTWASRVGAEVVRGPEGADPASVAFDSVDKGIASGADVVLIDTAGRLHTKVGLMDELGKVKRVVTKRAEVDEVLLVLDATIGQNGLAQARVFAEVVDITGAVLTKLDGTAKGGIVFRVQQELGVPVKLVGLGEGPDDLAPFEPAAFVDALLG
;
A
#
# COMPACT_ATOMS: atom_id res chain seq x y z
N MET A 1 29.29 -65.00 -54.87
CA MET A 1 28.05 -64.41 -54.30
C MET A 1 27.14 -64.03 -55.46
N SER A 2 25.90 -64.52 -55.48
CA SER A 2 24.97 -64.26 -56.59
C SER A 2 24.66 -62.75 -56.69
N GLN A 3 24.39 -62.24 -57.90
CA GLN A 3 24.02 -60.84 -58.09
C GLN A 3 22.84 -60.42 -57.18
N GLY A 4 21.91 -61.33 -56.90
CA GLY A 4 20.80 -61.09 -55.96
C GLY A 4 21.26 -60.75 -54.53
N LEU A 5 22.37 -61.32 -54.06
CA LEU A 5 22.89 -61.03 -52.72
C LEU A 5 23.49 -59.62 -52.64
N TRP A 6 24.19 -59.18 -53.69
CA TRP A 6 24.72 -57.81 -53.77
C TRP A 6 23.61 -56.76 -53.88
N ILE A 7 22.53 -57.06 -54.60
CA ILE A 7 21.35 -56.19 -54.69
C ILE A 7 20.66 -56.10 -53.32
N ALA A 8 20.49 -57.22 -52.62
CA ALA A 8 19.89 -57.23 -51.29
C ALA A 8 20.71 -56.42 -50.27
N ILE A 9 22.04 -56.56 -50.27
CA ILE A 9 22.93 -55.79 -49.41
C ILE A 9 22.86 -54.30 -49.73
N ALA A 10 22.84 -53.92 -51.02
CA ALA A 10 22.72 -52.53 -51.43
C ALA A 10 21.39 -51.89 -50.99
N VAL A 11 20.28 -52.64 -51.09
CA VAL A 11 18.96 -52.18 -50.62
C VAL A 11 18.94 -52.00 -49.10
N ILE A 12 19.52 -52.93 -48.35
CA ILE A 12 19.60 -52.83 -46.89
C ILE A 12 20.45 -51.62 -46.48
N ALA A 13 21.61 -51.42 -47.12
CA ALA A 13 22.46 -50.25 -46.86
C ALA A 13 21.73 -48.94 -47.14
N ALA A 14 20.98 -48.86 -48.26
CA ALA A 14 20.17 -47.68 -48.59
C ALA A 14 19.08 -47.42 -47.54
N LEU A 15 18.39 -48.45 -47.06
CA LEU A 15 17.37 -48.31 -46.02
C LEU A 15 17.95 -47.83 -44.68
N VAL A 16 19.13 -48.30 -44.30
CA VAL A 16 19.83 -47.85 -43.08
C VAL A 16 20.22 -46.37 -43.20
N VAL A 17 20.73 -45.94 -44.35
CA VAL A 17 21.09 -44.53 -44.60
C VAL A 17 19.85 -43.65 -44.53
N ILE A 18 18.73 -44.06 -45.13
CA ILE A 18 17.45 -43.33 -45.08
C ILE A 18 16.96 -43.23 -43.63
N ALA A 19 16.99 -44.33 -42.87
CA ALA A 19 16.58 -44.33 -41.46
C ALA A 19 17.44 -43.39 -40.61
N ALA A 20 18.77 -43.37 -40.83
CA ALA A 20 19.68 -42.46 -40.14
C ALA A 20 19.40 -40.98 -40.51
N LEU A 21 19.10 -40.70 -41.78
CA LEU A 21 18.72 -39.36 -42.25
C LEU A 21 17.41 -38.88 -41.64
N VAL A 22 16.40 -39.76 -41.55
CA VAL A 22 15.11 -39.44 -40.93
C VAL A 22 15.27 -39.22 -39.42
N LEU A 23 16.04 -40.06 -38.72
CA LEU A 23 16.34 -39.85 -37.29
C LEU A 23 17.12 -38.56 -37.05
N GLY A 24 18.11 -38.28 -37.91
CA GLY A 24 18.90 -37.05 -37.87
C GLY A 24 18.03 -35.81 -38.07
N LEU A 25 17.14 -35.83 -39.07
CA LEU A 25 16.21 -34.73 -39.34
C LEU A 25 15.18 -34.56 -38.23
N ALA A 26 14.68 -35.64 -37.65
CA ALA A 26 13.76 -35.60 -36.51
C ALA A 26 14.44 -35.01 -35.26
N ARG A 27 15.70 -35.37 -35.00
CA ARG A 27 16.49 -34.83 -33.88
C ARG A 27 16.88 -33.37 -34.13
N TYR A 28 17.19 -33.01 -35.38
CA TYR A 28 17.44 -31.62 -35.80
C TYR A 28 16.20 -30.75 -35.60
N ARG A 29 15.02 -31.22 -36.04
CA ARG A 29 13.74 -30.53 -35.80
C ARG A 29 13.39 -30.40 -34.32
N ARG A 30 13.69 -31.40 -33.49
CA ARG A 30 13.48 -31.35 -32.03
C ARG A 30 14.44 -30.42 -31.29
N ARG A 31 15.60 -30.09 -31.88
CA ARG A 31 16.63 -29.21 -31.26
C ARG A 31 16.58 -27.75 -31.72
N GLN A 32 15.73 -27.42 -32.68
CA GLN A 32 15.46 -26.01 -33.00
C GLN A 32 14.49 -25.44 -31.96
N ILE A 33 15.06 -24.79 -30.94
CA ILE A 33 14.35 -23.81 -30.14
C ILE A 33 13.90 -22.73 -31.11
N ARG A 34 12.61 -22.72 -31.44
CA ARG A 34 12.01 -21.58 -32.13
C ARG A 34 12.06 -20.42 -31.16
N LEU A 35 12.90 -19.43 -31.43
CA LEU A 35 12.64 -18.09 -30.95
C LEU A 35 11.33 -17.68 -31.61
N SER A 36 10.23 -17.82 -30.86
CA SER A 36 8.95 -17.26 -31.24
C SER A 36 9.20 -15.81 -31.60
N ALA A 37 8.78 -15.42 -32.81
CA ALA A 37 8.72 -14.02 -33.18
C ALA A 37 8.07 -13.26 -32.02
N ARG A 38 8.71 -12.15 -31.61
CA ARG A 38 8.13 -11.20 -30.66
C ARG A 38 6.68 -10.98 -31.10
N PRO A 39 5.68 -11.26 -30.27
CA PRO A 39 4.33 -10.91 -30.64
C PRO A 39 4.37 -9.42 -30.92
N GLU A 40 3.95 -9.01 -32.13
CA GLU A 40 3.49 -7.64 -32.30
C GLU A 40 2.53 -7.35 -31.13
N PRO A 41 2.52 -6.13 -30.58
CA PRO A 41 1.60 -5.79 -29.51
C PRO A 41 0.18 -5.81 -30.06
N GLY A 42 -0.37 -7.01 -30.24
CA GLY A 42 -1.78 -7.27 -30.16
C GLY A 42 -2.19 -6.76 -28.79
N THR A 43 -3.25 -5.99 -28.80
CA THR A 43 -4.07 -5.63 -27.64
C THR A 43 -4.35 -6.90 -26.83
N LEU A 44 -3.41 -7.29 -25.98
CA LEU A 44 -3.65 -8.21 -24.90
C LEU A 44 -4.59 -7.44 -23.99
N ASP A 45 -5.81 -7.95 -23.84
CA ASP A 45 -6.59 -7.76 -22.63
C ASP A 45 -5.68 -8.19 -21.48
N ARG A 46 -4.88 -7.25 -20.97
CA ARG A 46 -4.11 -7.44 -19.74
C ARG A 46 -5.17 -7.72 -18.68
N PRO A 47 -5.06 -8.82 -17.91
CA PRO A 47 -6.00 -9.05 -16.83
C PRO A 47 -6.01 -7.79 -15.96
N ARG A 48 -7.22 -7.31 -15.59
CA ARG A 48 -7.43 -6.08 -14.79
C ARG A 48 -6.73 -6.09 -13.42
N GLY A 49 -6.06 -7.20 -13.07
CA GLY A 49 -5.21 -7.38 -11.90
C GLY A 49 -4.42 -8.68 -11.95
N TYR A 50 -3.53 -8.89 -10.98
CA TYR A 50 -2.83 -10.17 -10.73
C TYR A 50 -2.46 -10.29 -9.25
N THR A 51 -2.26 -11.51 -8.76
CA THR A 51 -1.79 -11.77 -7.40
C THR A 51 -0.27 -11.97 -7.44
N ALA A 52 0.47 -11.11 -6.75
CA ALA A 52 1.90 -11.26 -6.60
C ALA A 52 2.23 -12.47 -5.72
N SER A 53 3.46 -12.96 -5.83
CA SER A 53 3.97 -14.09 -5.05
C SER A 53 3.98 -13.82 -3.52
N SER A 54 3.85 -12.57 -3.09
CA SER A 54 3.60 -12.17 -1.69
C SER A 54 2.17 -12.44 -1.21
N GLY A 55 1.26 -12.82 -2.11
CA GLY A 55 -0.18 -12.94 -1.87
C GLY A 55 -0.96 -11.63 -2.05
N ILE A 56 -0.29 -10.48 -2.22
CA ILE A 56 -0.97 -9.20 -2.44
C ILE A 56 -1.50 -9.16 -3.87
N THR A 57 -2.80 -8.90 -4.01
CA THR A 57 -3.42 -8.71 -5.32
C THR A 57 -3.31 -7.26 -5.74
N PHE A 58 -2.74 -7.01 -6.91
CA PHE A 58 -2.63 -5.69 -7.53
C PHE A 58 -3.63 -5.56 -8.67
N SER A 59 -4.29 -4.42 -8.76
CA SER A 59 -5.27 -4.11 -9.79
C SER A 59 -5.01 -2.75 -10.42
N GLN A 60 -5.66 -2.51 -11.56
CA GLN A 60 -5.75 -1.19 -12.16
C GLN A 60 -7.07 -0.56 -11.75
N THR A 61 -7.09 0.74 -11.46
CA THR A 61 -8.35 1.48 -11.29
C THR A 61 -9.17 1.37 -12.57
N ALA A 62 -10.43 0.96 -12.47
CA ALA A 62 -11.31 0.96 -13.62
C ALA A 62 -11.45 2.39 -14.15
N PRO A 63 -11.37 2.62 -15.47
CA PRO A 63 -11.70 3.94 -16.01
C PRO A 63 -13.14 4.28 -15.55
N PRO A 64 -13.41 5.53 -15.15
CA PRO A 64 -14.77 5.93 -14.83
C PRO A 64 -15.67 5.54 -16.01
N ALA A 65 -16.77 4.85 -15.71
CA ALA A 65 -17.78 4.53 -16.72
C ALA A 65 -18.10 5.82 -17.48
N GLU A 66 -18.09 5.76 -18.83
CA GLU A 66 -18.36 6.91 -19.70
C GLU A 66 -19.47 7.75 -19.07
N GLY A 67 -19.09 8.98 -18.70
CA GLY A 67 -19.93 9.85 -17.90
C GLY A 67 -21.31 9.95 -18.55
N ILE A 68 -22.33 9.89 -17.70
CA ILE A 68 -23.70 10.26 -18.06
C ILE A 68 -23.59 11.56 -18.87
N ASP A 69 -24.11 11.54 -20.09
CA ASP A 69 -24.12 12.69 -20.98
C ASP A 69 -24.76 13.89 -20.25
N THR A 70 -23.92 14.81 -19.78
CA THR A 70 -24.36 16.03 -19.10
C THR A 70 -24.75 17.12 -20.08
N THR A 71 -24.83 16.85 -21.39
CA THR A 71 -25.38 17.80 -22.36
C THR A 71 -26.90 17.92 -22.16
N GLY A 72 -27.29 18.72 -21.17
CA GLY A 72 -28.69 18.99 -20.84
C GLY A 72 -29.00 19.20 -19.35
N LEU A 73 -28.03 18.99 -18.44
CA LEU A 73 -28.20 19.37 -17.03
C LEU A 73 -27.84 20.85 -16.86
N PRO A 74 -28.62 21.64 -16.09
CA PRO A 74 -28.28 23.04 -15.84
C PRO A 74 -26.93 23.11 -15.12
N ALA A 75 -25.98 23.85 -15.70
CA ALA A 75 -24.70 24.12 -15.07
C ALA A 75 -24.93 24.91 -13.77
N VAL A 76 -24.34 24.45 -12.66
CA VAL A 76 -24.30 25.22 -11.42
C VAL A 76 -23.35 26.40 -11.65
N GLY A 77 -23.87 27.56 -12.04
CA GLY A 77 -23.06 28.75 -12.26
C GLY A 77 -23.64 29.88 -13.12
N ASP A 78 -24.81 29.74 -13.73
CA ASP A 78 -25.34 30.76 -14.66
C ASP A 78 -26.05 31.98 -14.01
N ASP A 79 -26.14 32.04 -12.68
CA ASP A 79 -26.81 33.15 -11.95
C ASP A 79 -25.86 34.07 -11.16
N ALA A 80 -24.62 34.28 -11.63
CA ALA A 80 -23.69 35.22 -11.01
C ALA A 80 -23.09 36.23 -11.99
N THR A 81 -23.92 36.96 -12.75
CA THR A 81 -23.51 38.24 -13.34
C THR A 81 -23.51 39.32 -12.27
N VAL A 82 -22.44 39.43 -11.49
CA VAL A 82 -22.15 40.62 -10.69
C VAL A 82 -21.54 41.70 -11.61
N PRO A 83 -22.05 42.94 -11.64
CA PRO A 83 -21.51 44.02 -12.47
C PRO A 83 -20.05 44.32 -12.15
N ARG A 84 -19.23 44.49 -13.19
CA ARG A 84 -17.77 44.75 -13.12
C ARG A 84 -17.38 46.18 -12.72
N ASP A 85 -18.12 46.83 -11.81
CA ASP A 85 -17.81 48.20 -11.35
C ASP A 85 -17.85 48.36 -9.82
N ALA A 86 -17.01 47.59 -9.12
CA ALA A 86 -16.68 47.87 -7.72
C ALA A 86 -15.34 48.65 -7.66
N PRO A 87 -15.27 49.82 -7.00
CA PRO A 87 -14.04 50.60 -6.91
C PRO A 87 -12.98 49.82 -6.12
N ARG A 88 -11.87 49.50 -6.78
CA ARG A 88 -10.69 48.89 -6.15
C ARG A 88 -10.02 49.95 -5.26
N ARG A 89 -9.91 49.68 -3.96
CA ARG A 89 -9.03 50.44 -3.06
C ARG A 89 -7.58 50.09 -3.41
N THR A 90 -6.83 51.07 -3.90
CA THR A 90 -5.38 51.01 -4.02
C THR A 90 -4.77 51.13 -2.63
N ILE A 91 -3.89 50.21 -2.25
CA ILE A 91 -3.04 50.38 -1.07
C ILE A 91 -1.89 51.28 -1.51
N SER A 92 -2.08 52.58 -1.31
CA SER A 92 -1.00 53.56 -1.28
C SER A 92 -0.99 54.12 0.14
N ASP A 93 0.22 54.13 0.72
CA ASP A 93 0.63 54.75 1.97
C ASP A 93 0.34 53.97 3.27
N VAL A 94 1.20 53.00 3.55
CA VAL A 94 1.54 52.59 4.92
C VAL A 94 2.99 53.00 5.18
N GLU A 95 3.16 54.02 6.01
CA GLU A 95 4.43 54.51 6.50
C GLU A 95 5.03 53.48 7.49
N LEU A 96 6.24 53.00 7.22
CA LEU A 96 6.98 52.11 8.11
C LEU A 96 7.57 52.91 9.28
N PRO A 97 7.52 52.43 10.54
CA PRO A 97 8.19 53.10 11.65
C PRO A 97 9.72 53.05 11.48
N GLU A 98 10.37 54.20 11.73
CA GLU A 98 11.82 54.35 11.70
C GLU A 98 12.49 53.40 12.69
N THR A 99 13.35 52.51 12.17
CA THR A 99 14.20 51.65 13.00
C THR A 99 15.46 52.42 13.38
N GLU A 100 15.61 52.66 14.68
CA GLU A 100 16.77 53.24 15.33
C GLU A 100 18.02 52.35 15.09
N ALA A 101 19.06 52.94 14.50
CA ALA A 101 20.32 52.25 14.24
C ALA A 101 21.15 52.08 15.54
N PRO A 102 21.76 50.91 15.79
CA PRO A 102 22.66 50.75 16.94
C PRO A 102 24.00 51.50 16.72
N PRO A 103 24.66 51.97 17.80
CA PRO A 103 25.83 52.82 17.72
C PRO A 103 27.08 52.07 17.21
N VAL A 104 27.88 52.78 16.41
CA VAL A 104 29.15 52.36 15.85
C VAL A 104 30.26 52.41 16.94
N PRO A 105 31.04 51.33 17.16
CA PRO A 105 32.24 51.40 18.00
C PRO A 105 33.42 52.08 17.27
N PRO A 106 34.33 52.76 18.00
CA PRO A 106 35.37 53.60 17.41
C PRO A 106 36.53 52.81 16.78
N ALA A 107 37.12 53.45 15.77
CA ALA A 107 38.21 52.96 14.94
C ALA A 107 39.49 52.61 15.75
N ALA A 108 40.05 51.44 15.46
CA ALA A 108 41.41 51.04 15.82
C ALA A 108 42.35 51.18 14.61
N ALA A 109 43.60 51.55 14.92
CA ALA A 109 44.69 51.91 14.02
C ALA A 109 45.18 50.75 13.11
N PRO A 110 45.95 51.03 12.03
CA PRO A 110 46.27 50.04 11.01
C PRO A 110 47.45 49.14 11.41
N GLU A 111 47.26 47.83 11.29
CA GLU A 111 48.30 46.81 11.47
C GLU A 111 48.70 46.18 10.12
N ALA A 112 49.94 45.70 10.08
CA ALA A 112 50.83 45.41 8.95
C ALA A 112 50.36 44.35 7.91
N PRO A 113 50.99 44.30 6.71
CA PRO A 113 50.55 43.45 5.60
C PRO A 113 50.74 41.94 5.85
N PRO A 114 49.96 41.07 5.17
CA PRO A 114 49.94 39.64 5.45
C PRO A 114 51.14 38.89 4.87
N VAL A 115 51.54 37.87 5.61
CA VAL A 115 52.54 36.84 5.26
C VAL A 115 51.91 35.86 4.25
N PRO A 116 52.65 35.35 3.23
CA PRO A 116 52.09 34.43 2.23
C PRO A 116 51.71 33.08 2.85
N PRO A 117 50.64 32.42 2.38
CA PRO A 117 50.29 31.09 2.88
C PRO A 117 51.32 30.06 2.43
N ALA A 118 51.75 29.23 3.38
CA ALA A 118 52.48 28.00 3.13
C ALA A 118 51.60 27.04 2.30
N ALA A 119 52.25 26.35 1.37
CA ALA A 119 51.65 25.31 0.55
C ALA A 119 51.03 24.22 1.44
N LEU A 120 49.70 24.09 1.37
CA LEU A 120 49.00 22.91 1.84
C LEU A 120 49.10 21.85 0.75
N GLU A 121 49.65 20.70 1.11
CA GLU A 121 49.65 19.49 0.31
C GLU A 121 48.20 19.12 -0.04
N ALA A 122 47.97 18.73 -1.29
CA ALA A 122 46.67 18.31 -1.77
C ALA A 122 46.25 17.01 -1.04
N GLU A 123 45.21 17.11 -0.21
CA GLU A 123 44.47 15.94 0.25
C GLU A 123 43.88 15.20 -0.97
N PRO A 124 43.98 13.86 -1.02
CA PRO A 124 43.39 13.10 -2.10
C PRO A 124 41.87 13.27 -2.09
N ALA A 125 41.30 13.46 -3.29
CA ALA A 125 39.86 13.56 -3.48
C ALA A 125 39.14 12.35 -2.84
N PRO A 126 38.03 12.57 -2.12
CA PRO A 126 37.28 11.46 -1.53
C PRO A 126 36.79 10.53 -2.63
N GLU A 127 37.16 9.26 -2.50
CA GLU A 127 36.69 8.16 -3.33
C GLU A 127 35.15 8.13 -3.29
N ALA A 128 34.51 8.07 -4.46
CA ALA A 128 33.06 8.08 -4.55
C ALA A 128 32.49 6.90 -3.75
N PRO A 129 31.47 7.11 -2.88
CA PRO A 129 30.91 6.02 -2.10
C PRO A 129 30.42 4.90 -3.03
N PRO A 130 30.66 3.63 -2.69
CA PRO A 130 30.21 2.51 -3.50
C PRO A 130 28.70 2.60 -3.71
N ALA A 131 28.25 2.32 -4.95
CA ALA A 131 26.83 2.27 -5.26
C ALA A 131 26.14 1.31 -4.27
N PRO A 132 24.99 1.70 -3.69
CA PRO A 132 24.34 0.90 -2.67
C PRO A 132 24.06 -0.50 -3.20
N GLU A 133 24.53 -1.52 -2.48
CA GLU A 133 24.19 -2.91 -2.77
C GLU A 133 22.67 -3.07 -2.62
N ILE A 134 21.98 -3.28 -3.75
CA ILE A 134 20.56 -3.60 -3.75
C ILE A 134 20.42 -4.96 -3.06
N GLU A 135 19.65 -5.00 -1.97
CA GLU A 135 19.44 -6.22 -1.23
C GLU A 135 18.74 -7.23 -2.15
N ALA A 136 19.31 -8.44 -2.30
CA ALA A 136 18.63 -9.51 -3.01
C ALA A 136 17.36 -9.87 -2.24
N ILE A 137 16.22 -9.38 -2.71
CA ILE A 137 14.94 -9.58 -2.03
C ILE A 137 14.62 -11.08 -2.09
N GLU A 138 14.55 -11.72 -0.91
CA GLU A 138 14.20 -13.14 -0.83
C GLU A 138 12.86 -13.41 -1.52
N PRO A 139 12.72 -14.57 -2.19
CA PRO A 139 11.45 -14.99 -2.77
C PRO A 139 10.33 -14.90 -1.73
N THR A 140 9.24 -14.29 -2.15
CA THR A 140 8.00 -14.08 -1.39
C THR A 140 7.24 -15.38 -1.06
N GLU A 141 7.67 -16.52 -1.59
CA GLU A 141 7.07 -17.84 -1.35
C GLU A 141 7.15 -18.26 0.14
N GLY A 142 6.04 -18.79 0.67
CA GLY A 142 5.91 -19.20 2.07
C GLY A 142 5.82 -18.06 3.10
N ARG A 143 5.91 -16.80 2.67
CA ARG A 143 5.78 -15.60 3.53
C ARG A 143 4.43 -15.55 4.23
N LEU A 144 3.36 -15.78 3.48
CA LEU A 144 1.99 -15.77 3.97
C LEU A 144 1.74 -16.84 5.04
N GLU A 145 2.37 -18.00 4.91
CA GLU A 145 2.26 -19.10 5.87
C GLU A 145 2.97 -18.79 7.19
N ARG A 146 4.18 -18.22 7.13
CA ARG A 146 4.90 -17.72 8.33
C ARG A 146 4.11 -16.64 9.05
N LEU A 147 3.49 -15.74 8.29
CA LEU A 147 2.68 -14.63 8.81
C LEU A 147 1.36 -15.10 9.43
N ARG A 148 0.67 -16.07 8.84
CA ARG A 148 -0.48 -16.77 9.46
C ARG A 148 -0.11 -17.40 10.80
N GLY A 149 1.06 -18.03 10.88
CA GLY A 149 1.58 -18.60 12.12
C GLY A 149 1.82 -17.57 13.24
N ARG A 150 2.15 -16.30 12.90
CA ARG A 150 2.29 -15.21 13.89
C ARG A 150 0.94 -14.71 14.39
N LEU A 151 -0.04 -14.54 13.48
CA LEU A 151 -1.41 -14.17 13.84
C LEU A 151 -2.06 -15.16 14.81
N ALA A 152 -1.93 -16.47 14.55
CA ALA A 152 -2.49 -17.52 15.39
C ALA A 152 -1.92 -17.52 16.83
N LYS A 153 -0.68 -17.05 17.03
CA LYS A 153 -0.07 -16.99 18.37
C LYS A 153 -0.61 -15.87 19.24
N SER A 154 -1.12 -14.78 18.66
CA SER A 154 -1.60 -13.61 19.41
C SER A 154 -3.05 -13.74 19.89
N GLN A 155 -3.88 -14.52 19.18
CA GLN A 155 -5.35 -14.46 19.33
C GLN A 155 -5.99 -15.70 20.00
N ASN A 156 -5.19 -16.70 20.38
CA ASN A 156 -5.67 -17.97 20.91
C ASN A 156 -6.50 -17.88 22.21
N ALA A 157 -6.39 -16.80 23.00
CA ALA A 157 -7.12 -16.67 24.26
C ALA A 157 -8.60 -16.31 24.04
N PHE A 158 -8.87 -15.40 23.11
CA PHE A 158 -10.22 -14.95 22.78
C PHE A 158 -11.07 -16.07 22.17
N GLY A 159 -10.54 -16.76 21.14
CA GLY A 159 -11.22 -17.87 20.48
C GLY A 159 -11.59 -18.99 21.44
N LYS A 160 -10.66 -19.37 22.34
CA LYS A 160 -10.92 -20.41 23.36
C LYS A 160 -11.99 -20.00 24.35
N SER A 161 -12.00 -18.74 24.80
CA SER A 161 -13.02 -18.25 25.73
C SER A 161 -14.40 -18.30 25.09
N LEU A 162 -14.52 -17.79 23.87
CA LEU A 162 -15.79 -17.72 23.15
C LEU A 162 -16.33 -19.12 22.78
N LEU A 163 -15.46 -20.03 22.35
CA LEU A 163 -15.84 -21.41 22.06
C LEU A 163 -16.20 -22.20 23.31
N GLY A 164 -15.53 -21.95 24.43
CA GLY A 164 -15.90 -22.55 25.72
C GLY A 164 -17.29 -22.12 26.19
N LEU A 165 -17.65 -20.86 25.97
CA LEU A 165 -18.98 -20.35 26.27
C LEU A 165 -20.03 -20.99 25.35
N ILE A 166 -19.81 -21.00 24.03
CA ILE A 166 -20.81 -21.45 23.05
C ILE A 166 -20.91 -22.99 22.96
N GLY A 167 -19.83 -23.71 23.22
CA GLY A 167 -19.76 -25.18 23.13
C GLY A 167 -20.50 -25.93 24.25
N GLY A 168 -20.96 -25.22 25.28
CA GLY A 168 -21.58 -25.80 26.48
C GLY A 168 -22.98 -26.38 26.30
N GLY A 169 -23.67 -26.12 25.18
CA GLY A 169 -25.04 -26.60 24.92
C GLY A 169 -26.05 -25.47 24.84
N ASP A 170 -27.25 -25.67 25.40
CA ASP A 170 -28.31 -24.65 25.45
C ASP A 170 -27.84 -23.45 26.28
N LEU A 171 -27.52 -22.35 25.60
CA LEU A 171 -27.06 -21.11 26.22
C LEU A 171 -28.25 -20.38 26.86
N ASP A 172 -28.17 -20.16 28.17
CA ASP A 172 -29.07 -19.25 28.88
C ASP A 172 -28.69 -17.78 28.62
N GLU A 173 -29.52 -16.86 29.10
CA GLU A 173 -29.33 -15.43 28.83
C GLU A 173 -28.03 -14.89 29.46
N ASP A 174 -27.62 -15.43 30.61
CA ASP A 174 -26.36 -15.06 31.26
C ASP A 174 -25.15 -15.50 30.40
N SER A 175 -25.19 -16.71 29.82
CA SER A 175 -24.16 -17.18 28.90
C SER A 175 -24.07 -16.32 27.65
N TRP A 176 -25.20 -15.85 27.13
CA TRP A 176 -25.20 -14.92 26.00
C TRP A 176 -24.63 -13.54 26.37
N GLN A 177 -24.89 -13.04 27.57
CA GLN A 177 -24.26 -11.81 28.05
C GLN A 177 -22.73 -11.96 28.11
N ASP A 178 -22.24 -13.10 28.60
CA ASP A 178 -20.79 -13.38 28.65
C ASP A 178 -20.16 -13.44 27.24
N VAL A 179 -20.88 -13.99 26.25
CA VAL A 179 -20.47 -13.98 24.84
C VAL A 179 -20.39 -12.54 24.33
N GLU A 180 -21.41 -11.71 24.56
CA GLU A 180 -21.42 -10.30 24.17
C GLU A 180 -20.26 -9.53 24.81
N ASP A 181 -20.07 -9.67 26.12
CA ASP A 181 -18.99 -9.01 26.87
C ASP A 181 -17.62 -9.41 26.32
N THR A 182 -17.43 -10.69 25.99
CA THR A 182 -16.20 -11.20 25.37
C THR A 182 -15.93 -10.56 24.01
N LEU A 183 -16.96 -10.43 23.15
CA LEU A 183 -16.85 -9.76 21.85
C LEU A 183 -16.52 -8.26 22.00
N LEU A 184 -17.11 -7.59 22.98
CA LEU A 184 -16.83 -6.19 23.28
C LEU A 184 -15.40 -5.97 23.81
N ILE A 185 -14.94 -6.80 24.74
CA ILE A 185 -13.57 -6.74 25.29
C ILE A 185 -12.53 -6.91 24.18
N ALA A 186 -12.83 -7.72 23.16
CA ALA A 186 -11.98 -7.92 22.00
C ALA A 186 -11.96 -6.75 21.01
N ASP A 187 -12.65 -5.64 21.30
CA ASP A 187 -12.74 -4.42 20.48
C ASP A 187 -13.50 -4.58 19.14
N LEU A 188 -14.46 -5.51 19.05
CA LEU A 188 -15.36 -5.59 17.87
C LEU A 188 -16.28 -4.36 17.75
N GLY A 189 -16.63 -3.77 18.89
CA GLY A 189 -17.56 -2.64 18.98
C GLY A 189 -19.03 -3.09 19.05
N PRO A 190 -19.93 -2.22 19.55
CA PRO A 190 -21.30 -2.60 19.90
C PRO A 190 -22.14 -3.03 18.70
N VAL A 191 -22.06 -2.31 17.59
CA VAL A 191 -22.88 -2.60 16.40
C VAL A 191 -22.52 -3.93 15.76
N VAL A 192 -21.22 -4.21 15.61
CA VAL A 192 -20.77 -5.51 15.07
C VAL A 192 -21.12 -6.62 16.05
N THR A 193 -20.93 -6.39 17.35
CA THR A 193 -21.27 -7.37 18.38
C THR A 193 -22.74 -7.73 18.35
N GLU A 194 -23.64 -6.75 18.31
CA GLU A 194 -25.08 -6.97 18.18
C GLU A 194 -25.44 -7.75 16.90
N SER A 195 -24.81 -7.42 15.78
CA SER A 195 -24.99 -8.14 14.51
C SER A 195 -24.54 -9.60 14.60
N VAL A 196 -23.37 -9.85 15.21
CA VAL A 196 -22.82 -11.20 15.45
C VAL A 196 -23.75 -11.98 16.36
N MET A 197 -24.16 -11.40 17.48
CA MET A 197 -25.06 -12.00 18.46
C MET A 197 -26.39 -12.41 17.82
N THR A 198 -27.01 -11.51 17.06
CA THR A 198 -28.28 -11.77 16.37
C THR A 198 -28.16 -12.93 15.38
N GLN A 199 -27.12 -12.92 14.55
CA GLN A 199 -26.90 -13.97 13.55
C GLN A 199 -26.52 -15.31 14.18
N LEU A 200 -25.70 -15.29 15.23
CA LEU A 200 -25.28 -16.48 15.94
C LEU A 200 -26.44 -17.12 16.69
N ARG A 201 -27.24 -16.35 17.44
CA ARG A 201 -28.48 -16.86 18.09
C ARG A 201 -29.41 -17.52 17.07
N SER A 202 -29.62 -16.88 15.92
CA SER A 202 -30.43 -17.43 14.83
C SER A 202 -29.87 -18.75 14.26
N ARG A 203 -28.56 -18.82 14.04
CA ARG A 203 -27.87 -20.04 13.57
C ARG A 203 -27.90 -21.17 14.58
N LEU A 204 -27.67 -20.89 15.87
CA LEU A 204 -27.71 -21.92 16.92
C LEU A 204 -29.11 -22.43 17.20
N ALA A 205 -30.13 -21.58 17.05
CA ALA A 205 -31.53 -22.00 17.14
C ALA A 205 -31.99 -22.89 15.96
N SER A 206 -31.25 -22.88 14.84
CA SER A 206 -31.51 -23.80 13.73
C SER A 206 -31.04 -25.21 14.10
N SER A 207 -31.80 -26.25 13.70
CA SER A 207 -31.56 -27.65 14.11
C SER A 207 -30.26 -28.28 13.58
N ASP A 208 -29.45 -27.50 12.86
CA ASP A 208 -28.22 -27.89 12.18
C ASP A 208 -26.97 -27.77 13.07
N VAL A 209 -27.06 -27.07 14.21
CA VAL A 209 -25.93 -26.92 15.15
C VAL A 209 -26.16 -27.82 16.37
N ARG A 210 -25.36 -28.90 16.49
CA ARG A 210 -25.54 -29.90 17.56
C ARG A 210 -24.27 -30.23 18.33
N THR A 211 -23.12 -29.80 17.82
CA THR A 211 -21.81 -30.06 18.43
C THR A 211 -21.03 -28.76 18.60
N GLU A 212 -20.03 -28.77 19.48
CA GLU A 212 -19.07 -27.66 19.64
C GLU A 212 -18.39 -27.31 18.31
N ALA A 213 -18.12 -28.31 17.46
CA ALA A 213 -17.55 -28.10 16.14
C ALA A 213 -18.50 -27.34 15.20
N ASP A 214 -19.80 -27.66 15.24
CA ASP A 214 -20.83 -26.95 14.47
C ASP A 214 -21.00 -25.51 14.97
N ALA A 215 -20.96 -25.30 16.29
CA ALA A 215 -20.99 -23.98 16.90
C ALA A 215 -19.78 -23.12 16.51
N LYS A 216 -18.57 -23.71 16.52
CA LYS A 216 -17.35 -23.07 16.02
C LYS A 216 -17.49 -22.67 14.57
N ALA A 217 -18.02 -23.55 13.72
CA ALA A 217 -18.23 -23.28 12.31
C ALA A 217 -19.26 -22.15 12.10
N ALA A 218 -20.35 -22.15 12.86
CA ALA A 218 -21.36 -21.10 12.81
C ALA A 218 -20.79 -19.73 13.20
N LEU A 219 -20.05 -19.64 14.32
CA LEU A 219 -19.38 -18.42 14.74
C LEU A 219 -18.37 -17.94 13.70
N ARG A 220 -17.55 -18.85 13.17
CA ARG A 220 -16.58 -18.57 12.11
C ARG A 220 -17.25 -17.94 10.90
N ASP A 221 -18.32 -18.53 10.39
CA ASP A 221 -19.06 -18.02 9.24
C ASP A 221 -19.64 -16.63 9.49
N VAL A 222 -20.21 -16.42 10.68
CA VAL A 222 -20.78 -15.12 11.07
C VAL A 222 -19.69 -14.05 11.10
N LEU A 223 -18.54 -14.32 11.72
CA LEU A 223 -17.42 -13.39 11.76
C LEU A 223 -16.84 -13.12 10.36
N ILE A 224 -16.71 -14.14 9.50
CA ILE A 224 -16.25 -13.94 8.12
C ILE A 224 -17.22 -13.04 7.36
N LYS A 225 -18.52 -13.24 7.54
CA LYS A 225 -19.56 -12.43 6.90
C LYS A 225 -19.52 -10.97 7.36
N GLU A 226 -19.31 -10.71 8.65
CA GLU A 226 -19.13 -9.35 9.18
C GLU A 226 -17.91 -8.64 8.58
N LEU A 227 -16.88 -9.38 8.21
CA LEU A 227 -15.73 -8.83 7.49
C LEU A 227 -16.02 -8.53 6.02
N ARG A 228 -17.22 -8.77 5.49
CA ARG A 228 -17.61 -8.46 4.09
C ARG A 228 -16.56 -8.94 3.07
N PRO A 229 -16.45 -10.26 2.85
CA PRO A 229 -15.45 -10.85 1.97
C PRO A 229 -15.62 -10.43 0.50
N ASP A 230 -16.80 -9.91 0.14
CA ASP A 230 -17.14 -9.34 -1.16
C ASP A 230 -16.47 -8.00 -1.47
N MET A 231 -15.97 -7.28 -0.46
CA MET A 231 -15.25 -6.03 -0.69
C MET A 231 -13.92 -6.26 -1.43
N ASP A 232 -13.64 -5.41 -2.43
CA ASP A 232 -12.38 -5.45 -3.18
C ASP A 232 -11.19 -5.03 -2.31
N ARG A 233 -10.30 -5.99 -2.05
CA ARG A 233 -9.07 -5.82 -1.25
C ARG A 233 -7.81 -5.67 -2.10
N SER A 234 -7.94 -5.62 -3.42
CA SER A 234 -6.80 -5.40 -4.30
C SER A 234 -6.20 -4.00 -4.09
N ILE A 235 -4.88 -3.90 -4.19
CA ILE A 235 -4.17 -2.63 -4.16
C ILE A 235 -4.12 -2.09 -5.59
N ARG A 236 -4.69 -0.92 -5.84
CA ARG A 236 -4.68 -0.29 -7.16
C ARG A 236 -3.30 0.32 -7.43
N ALA A 237 -2.36 -0.54 -7.83
CA ALA A 237 -0.95 -0.21 -8.09
C ALA A 237 -0.49 -0.66 -9.48
N LEU A 238 -1.41 -0.91 -10.42
CA LEU A 238 -1.05 -1.19 -11.81
C LEU A 238 -1.00 0.11 -12.63
N PRO A 239 0.07 0.32 -13.42
CA PRO A 239 0.21 1.52 -14.24
C PRO A 239 -0.86 1.62 -15.31
N HIS A 240 -1.12 2.85 -15.73
CA HIS A 240 -1.94 3.18 -16.88
C HIS A 240 -1.07 3.31 -18.14
N ALA A 241 -1.69 3.51 -19.30
CA ALA A 241 -0.96 3.59 -20.57
C ALA A 241 0.08 4.71 -20.61
N GLU A 242 -0.23 5.87 -20.04
CA GLU A 242 0.61 7.09 -20.13
C GLU A 242 1.00 7.66 -18.75
N ARG A 243 0.62 7.00 -17.66
CA ARG A 243 0.90 7.47 -16.30
C ARG A 243 1.10 6.31 -15.32
N PRO A 244 1.92 6.50 -14.27
CA PRO A 244 2.01 5.53 -13.18
C PRO A 244 0.69 5.44 -12.44
N SER A 245 0.54 4.36 -11.66
CA SER A 245 -0.47 4.34 -10.61
C SER A 245 -0.03 5.20 -9.43
N VAL A 246 -0.90 6.06 -8.92
CA VAL A 246 -0.57 6.99 -7.83
C VAL A 246 -1.30 6.59 -6.55
N LEU A 247 -0.53 6.23 -5.53
CA LEU A 247 -1.05 5.84 -4.22
C LEU A 247 -0.65 6.86 -3.15
N LEU A 248 -1.63 7.38 -2.43
CA LEU A 248 -1.44 8.28 -1.31
C LEU A 248 -1.53 7.50 0.00
N VAL A 249 -0.52 7.58 0.86
CA VAL A 249 -0.51 6.89 2.15
C VAL A 249 -0.67 7.93 3.27
N VAL A 250 -1.80 7.85 3.96
CA VAL A 250 -2.22 8.81 5.00
C VAL A 250 -2.42 8.12 6.34
N GLY A 251 -2.58 8.91 7.39
CA GLY A 251 -2.90 8.41 8.74
C GLY A 251 -2.16 9.12 9.86
N VAL A 252 -2.44 8.67 11.07
CA VAL A 252 -1.98 9.33 12.30
C VAL A 252 -0.48 9.11 12.53
N ASN A 253 0.16 9.98 13.30
CA ASN A 253 1.53 9.77 13.73
C ASN A 253 1.72 8.46 14.50
N GLY A 254 2.85 7.80 14.27
CA GLY A 254 3.21 6.57 15.01
C GLY A 254 2.48 5.30 14.57
N THR A 255 1.59 5.37 13.57
CA THR A 255 0.88 4.19 13.02
C THR A 255 1.70 3.39 12.02
N GLY A 256 2.90 3.84 11.67
CA GLY A 256 3.79 3.11 10.76
C GLY A 256 3.60 3.42 9.26
N LYS A 257 3.16 4.64 8.90
CA LYS A 257 3.01 5.09 7.49
C LYS A 257 4.27 4.90 6.64
N THR A 258 5.36 5.58 7.00
CA THR A 258 6.65 5.53 6.28
C THR A 258 7.17 4.09 6.17
N THR A 259 7.03 3.29 7.24
CA THR A 259 7.37 1.86 7.23
C THR A 259 6.48 1.07 6.26
N THR A 260 5.18 1.33 6.23
CA THR A 260 4.23 0.69 5.31
C THR A 260 4.56 1.04 3.86
N VAL A 261 4.87 2.30 3.57
CA VAL A 261 5.31 2.76 2.24
C VAL A 261 6.57 2.00 1.81
N GLY A 262 7.57 1.91 2.68
CA GLY A 262 8.81 1.17 2.39
C GLY A 262 8.59 -0.33 2.16
N LYS A 263 7.77 -0.99 2.99
CA LYS A 263 7.43 -2.41 2.83
C LYS A 263 6.64 -2.67 1.55
N LEU A 264 5.67 -1.80 1.22
CA LEU A 264 4.91 -1.91 -0.03
C LEU A 264 5.80 -1.68 -1.25
N ALA A 265 6.72 -0.72 -1.20
CA ALA A 265 7.72 -0.49 -2.23
C ALA A 265 8.59 -1.74 -2.44
N ARG A 266 9.08 -2.37 -1.37
CA ARG A 266 9.82 -3.63 -1.43
C ARG A 266 9.04 -4.72 -2.17
N VAL A 267 7.76 -4.90 -1.85
CA VAL A 267 6.91 -5.90 -2.52
C VAL A 267 6.76 -5.60 -4.00
N LEU A 268 6.48 -4.34 -4.36
CA LEU A 268 6.31 -3.92 -5.75
C LEU A 268 7.59 -4.11 -6.56
N VAL A 269 8.75 -3.72 -6.01
CA VAL A 269 10.04 -3.90 -6.69
C VAL A 269 10.43 -5.37 -6.81
N ALA A 270 10.19 -6.18 -5.78
CA ALA A 270 10.41 -7.63 -5.83
C ALA A 270 9.59 -8.30 -6.94
N ASP A 271 8.43 -7.72 -7.26
CA ASP A 271 7.56 -8.16 -8.35
C ASP A 271 7.91 -7.52 -9.71
N GLY A 272 9.06 -6.83 -9.80
CA GLY A 272 9.59 -6.27 -11.04
C GLY A 272 8.99 -4.92 -11.45
N ARG A 273 8.28 -4.22 -10.53
CA ARG A 273 7.74 -2.89 -10.79
C ARG A 273 8.77 -1.80 -10.54
N ARG A 274 8.76 -0.76 -11.37
CA ARG A 274 9.52 0.48 -11.17
C ARG A 274 8.73 1.41 -10.25
N VAL A 275 9.33 1.77 -9.11
CA VAL A 275 8.68 2.52 -8.04
C VAL A 275 9.38 3.84 -7.80
N VAL A 276 8.59 4.91 -7.67
CA VAL A 276 9.03 6.23 -7.19
C VAL A 276 8.35 6.52 -5.85
N LEU A 277 9.11 6.97 -4.86
CA LEU A 277 8.60 7.36 -3.54
C LEU A 277 8.62 8.88 -3.39
N GLY A 278 7.50 9.47 -2.96
CA GLY A 278 7.38 10.88 -2.62
C GLY A 278 7.45 11.10 -1.11
N ALA A 279 8.46 11.81 -0.63
CA ALA A 279 8.65 12.16 0.78
C ALA A 279 7.87 13.43 1.15
N ALA A 280 6.52 13.36 1.14
CA ALA A 280 5.66 14.48 1.45
C ALA A 280 5.41 14.70 2.97
N ASP A 281 5.95 13.86 3.87
CA ASP A 281 6.09 14.18 5.31
C ASP A 281 7.26 15.18 5.51
N THR A 282 7.08 16.40 5.02
CA THR A 282 8.13 17.45 5.02
C THR A 282 8.38 18.08 6.40
N PHE A 283 7.50 17.81 7.37
CA PHE A 283 7.64 18.27 8.76
C PHE A 283 8.56 17.40 9.61
N ARG A 284 8.89 16.20 9.14
CA ARG A 284 9.75 15.26 9.87
C ARG A 284 10.94 14.94 8.99
N ALA A 285 12.05 15.66 9.18
CA ALA A 285 13.31 15.39 8.47
C ALA A 285 13.69 13.90 8.51
N ALA A 286 13.59 13.28 9.70
CA ALA A 286 13.86 11.86 9.87
C ALA A 286 12.92 10.91 9.08
N ALA A 287 11.70 11.34 8.74
CA ALA A 287 10.80 10.54 7.92
C ALA A 287 11.29 10.45 6.46
N ALA A 288 11.75 11.57 5.90
CA ALA A 288 12.35 11.60 4.56
C ALA A 288 13.64 10.75 4.52
N ASP A 289 14.50 10.83 5.54
CA ASP A 289 15.71 10.01 5.63
C ASP A 289 15.40 8.51 5.80
N GLN A 290 14.38 8.19 6.59
CA GLN A 290 13.88 6.83 6.74
C GLN A 290 13.36 6.28 5.40
N LEU A 291 12.56 7.06 4.67
CA LEU A 291 12.04 6.68 3.37
C LEU A 291 13.16 6.51 2.33
N GLN A 292 14.17 7.39 2.35
CA GLN A 292 15.37 7.26 1.53
C GLN A 292 16.13 5.95 1.81
N THR A 293 16.27 5.59 3.08
CA THR A 293 16.91 4.33 3.48
C THR A 293 16.14 3.12 2.95
N TRP A 294 14.81 3.14 3.01
CA TRP A 294 13.96 2.11 2.40
C TRP A 294 14.18 2.01 0.90
N ALA A 295 14.15 3.14 0.21
CA ALA A 295 14.30 3.20 -1.24
C ALA A 295 15.64 2.68 -1.72
N SER A 296 16.74 3.09 -1.07
CA SER A 296 18.09 2.66 -1.42
C SER A 296 18.28 1.15 -1.25
N ARG A 297 17.62 0.52 -0.27
CA ARG A 297 17.69 -0.94 -0.07
C ARG A 297 17.00 -1.73 -1.18
N VAL A 298 15.91 -1.19 -1.71
CA VAL A 298 15.07 -1.88 -2.70
C VAL A 298 15.33 -1.42 -4.13
N GLY A 299 16.11 -0.35 -4.35
CA GLY A 299 16.36 0.22 -5.67
C GLY A 299 15.22 1.10 -6.20
N ALA A 300 14.42 1.71 -5.32
CA ALA A 300 13.40 2.70 -5.70
C ALA A 300 13.97 4.12 -5.78
N GLU A 301 13.41 4.97 -6.65
CA GLU A 301 13.77 6.39 -6.69
C GLU A 301 12.99 7.17 -5.62
N VAL A 302 13.56 8.26 -5.11
CA VAL A 302 12.91 9.13 -4.09
C VAL A 302 12.90 10.56 -4.56
N VAL A 303 11.75 11.21 -4.41
CA VAL A 303 11.58 12.66 -4.54
C VAL A 303 11.36 13.24 -3.16
N ARG A 304 12.20 14.22 -2.80
CA ARG A 304 12.17 14.92 -1.52
C ARG A 304 12.41 16.41 -1.72
N GLY A 305 11.70 17.24 -0.95
CA GLY A 305 11.95 18.68 -0.86
C GLY A 305 12.88 19.04 0.31
N PRO A 306 13.23 20.32 0.48
CA PRO A 306 13.86 20.80 1.71
C PRO A 306 12.94 20.60 2.93
N GLU A 307 13.52 20.61 4.13
CA GLU A 307 12.73 20.55 5.37
C GLU A 307 11.72 21.71 5.43
N GLY A 308 10.47 21.40 5.78
CA GLY A 308 9.39 22.38 5.77
C GLY A 308 8.87 22.80 4.38
N ALA A 309 9.28 22.11 3.31
CA ALA A 309 8.71 22.31 1.98
C ALA A 309 7.20 22.04 1.97
N ASP A 310 6.49 22.65 1.01
CA ASP A 310 5.07 22.37 0.78
C ASP A 310 4.87 20.90 0.37
N PRO A 311 4.17 20.07 1.16
CA PRO A 311 3.93 18.66 0.84
C PRO A 311 3.28 18.44 -0.53
N ALA A 312 2.40 19.36 -0.93
CA ALA A 312 1.71 19.28 -2.21
C ALA A 312 2.66 19.44 -3.40
N SER A 313 3.69 20.28 -3.27
CA SER A 313 4.74 20.44 -4.28
C SER A 313 5.60 19.18 -4.39
N VAL A 314 6.03 18.60 -3.26
CA VAL A 314 6.81 17.34 -3.27
C VAL A 314 5.99 16.21 -3.91
N ALA A 315 4.70 16.11 -3.58
CA ALA A 315 3.80 15.14 -4.17
C ALA A 315 3.63 15.35 -5.69
N PHE A 316 3.49 16.59 -6.16
CA PHE A 316 3.44 16.92 -7.59
C PHE A 316 4.71 16.48 -8.32
N ASP A 317 5.88 16.86 -7.78
CA ASP A 317 7.18 16.54 -8.37
C ASP A 317 7.41 15.02 -8.42
N SER A 318 6.91 14.29 -7.42
CA SER A 318 6.98 12.82 -7.37
C SER A 318 6.22 12.18 -8.53
N VAL A 319 5.03 12.70 -8.83
CA VAL A 319 4.19 12.21 -9.92
C VAL A 319 4.78 12.60 -11.27
N ASP A 320 5.26 13.84 -11.41
CA ASP A 320 5.88 14.31 -12.65
C ASP A 320 7.16 13.51 -12.98
N LYS A 321 8.00 13.28 -11.97
CA LYS A 321 9.16 12.40 -12.07
C LYS A 321 8.76 10.98 -12.44
N GLY A 322 7.72 10.42 -11.82
CA GLY A 322 7.21 9.08 -12.14
C GLY A 322 6.74 8.97 -13.59
N ILE A 323 6.11 10.01 -14.14
CA ILE A 323 5.72 10.05 -15.55
C ILE A 323 6.96 10.16 -16.44
N ALA A 324 7.90 11.04 -16.11
CA ALA A 324 9.11 11.27 -16.90
C ALA A 324 10.07 10.05 -16.94
N SER A 325 10.20 9.31 -15.84
CA SER A 325 10.97 8.06 -15.78
C SER A 325 10.18 6.84 -16.28
N GLY A 326 8.90 7.04 -16.60
CA GLY A 326 7.97 6.01 -16.98
C GLY A 326 7.77 4.97 -15.89
N ALA A 327 7.85 5.34 -14.61
CA ALA A 327 7.62 4.45 -13.48
C ALA A 327 6.25 3.75 -13.56
N ASP A 328 6.14 2.60 -12.91
CA ASP A 328 4.89 1.86 -12.87
C ASP A 328 4.00 2.37 -11.71
N VAL A 329 4.63 2.75 -10.59
CA VAL A 329 3.93 3.16 -9.35
C VAL A 329 4.62 4.35 -8.70
N VAL A 330 3.83 5.30 -8.20
CA VAL A 330 4.25 6.40 -7.33
C VAL A 330 3.58 6.24 -5.97
N LEU A 331 4.37 6.08 -4.91
CA LEU A 331 3.90 6.00 -3.52
C LEU A 331 4.22 7.29 -2.78
N ILE A 332 3.23 8.00 -2.24
CA ILE A 332 3.42 9.28 -1.55
C ILE A 332 3.20 9.08 -0.05
N ASP A 333 4.25 9.31 0.77
CA ASP A 333 4.19 9.30 2.24
C ASP A 333 3.81 10.70 2.74
N THR A 334 2.74 10.84 3.51
CA THR A 334 2.26 12.14 4.00
C THR A 334 2.52 12.35 5.50
N ALA A 335 2.43 13.60 5.95
CA ALA A 335 2.41 13.91 7.38
C ALA A 335 1.20 13.28 8.10
N GLY A 336 1.30 13.11 9.44
CA GLY A 336 0.24 12.55 10.29
C GLY A 336 -0.08 13.34 11.56
N ARG A 337 0.34 14.60 11.65
CA ARG A 337 0.21 15.46 12.84
C ARG A 337 -1.21 16.01 13.00
N LEU A 338 -2.07 15.32 13.75
CA LEU A 338 -3.47 15.72 13.93
C LEU A 338 -3.72 16.81 15.02
N HIS A 339 -2.70 17.29 15.72
CA HIS A 339 -2.91 18.27 16.80
C HIS A 339 -3.47 19.62 16.30
N THR A 340 -3.38 19.92 15.00
CA THR A 340 -4.09 21.00 14.32
C THR A 340 -5.06 20.43 13.29
N LYS A 341 -6.21 19.92 13.74
CA LYS A 341 -7.23 19.26 12.90
C LYS A 341 -7.54 19.99 11.58
N VAL A 342 -7.63 21.32 11.62
CA VAL A 342 -7.95 22.12 10.42
C VAL A 342 -6.77 22.17 9.44
N GLY A 343 -5.56 22.49 9.92
CA GLY A 343 -4.39 22.64 9.07
C GLY A 343 -3.97 21.34 8.36
N LEU A 344 -4.00 20.20 9.06
CA LEU A 344 -3.64 18.91 8.45
C LEU A 344 -4.64 18.50 7.36
N MET A 345 -5.94 18.73 7.57
CA MET A 345 -6.95 18.34 6.58
C MET A 345 -6.90 19.22 5.33
N ASP A 346 -6.69 20.53 5.49
CA ASP A 346 -6.48 21.43 4.37
C ASP A 346 -5.24 21.04 3.56
N GLU A 347 -4.16 20.64 4.25
CA GLU A 347 -2.92 20.18 3.63
C GLU A 347 -3.12 18.88 2.84
N LEU A 348 -3.77 17.87 3.42
CA LEU A 348 -4.04 16.62 2.72
C LEU A 348 -4.99 16.78 1.53
N GLY A 349 -6.05 17.58 1.70
CA GLY A 349 -6.94 17.96 0.60
C GLY A 349 -6.20 18.75 -0.49
N LYS A 350 -5.24 19.60 -0.13
CA LYS A 350 -4.35 20.29 -1.07
C LYS A 350 -3.44 19.31 -1.81
N VAL A 351 -2.78 18.38 -1.12
CA VAL A 351 -1.92 17.35 -1.73
C VAL A 351 -2.70 16.57 -2.78
N LYS A 352 -3.86 16.00 -2.40
CA LYS A 352 -4.71 15.24 -3.33
C LYS A 352 -5.06 16.09 -4.56
N ARG A 353 -5.60 17.30 -4.35
CA ARG A 353 -6.00 18.21 -5.43
C ARG A 353 -4.86 18.61 -6.36
N VAL A 354 -3.66 18.82 -5.84
CA VAL A 354 -2.48 19.16 -6.65
C VAL A 354 -2.02 17.96 -7.46
N VAL A 355 -1.96 16.78 -6.84
CA VAL A 355 -1.65 15.52 -7.53
C VAL A 355 -2.64 15.24 -8.65
N THR A 356 -3.95 15.38 -8.40
CA THR A 356 -5.02 15.16 -9.38
C THR A 356 -4.91 16.06 -10.62
N LYS A 357 -4.26 17.22 -10.53
CA LYS A 357 -3.98 18.06 -11.72
C LYS A 357 -2.99 17.41 -12.69
N ARG A 358 -2.15 16.50 -12.20
CA ARG A 358 -1.11 15.82 -12.97
C ARG A 358 -1.48 14.39 -13.34
N ALA A 359 -2.05 13.64 -12.39
CA ALA A 359 -2.53 12.28 -12.55
C ALA A 359 -3.61 11.97 -11.52
N GLU A 360 -4.60 11.14 -11.87
CA GLU A 360 -5.61 10.66 -10.92
C GLU A 360 -4.95 9.88 -9.76
N VAL A 361 -5.46 10.07 -8.54
CA VAL A 361 -5.05 9.28 -7.37
C VAL A 361 -5.86 7.99 -7.37
N ASP A 362 -5.19 6.87 -7.62
CA ASP A 362 -5.81 5.55 -7.80
C ASP A 362 -6.21 4.91 -6.45
N GLU A 363 -5.36 5.08 -5.44
CA GLU A 363 -5.53 4.51 -4.11
C GLU A 363 -5.18 5.54 -3.02
N VAL A 364 -5.99 5.59 -1.98
CA VAL A 364 -5.70 6.31 -0.73
C VAL A 364 -5.75 5.30 0.41
N LEU A 365 -4.57 4.93 0.91
CA LEU A 365 -4.41 3.97 1.99
C LEU A 365 -4.28 4.68 3.33
N LEU A 366 -5.23 4.42 4.24
CA LEU A 366 -5.15 4.89 5.62
C LEU A 366 -4.44 3.86 6.50
N VAL A 367 -3.30 4.26 7.07
CA VAL A 367 -2.54 3.42 8.00
C VAL A 367 -2.94 3.69 9.44
N LEU A 368 -3.43 2.65 10.11
CA LEU A 368 -3.83 2.67 11.51
C LEU A 368 -3.03 1.62 12.29
N ASP A 369 -2.82 1.92 13.57
CA ASP A 369 -2.24 0.98 14.52
C ASP A 369 -3.33 0.04 15.05
N ALA A 370 -3.08 -1.26 15.16
CA ALA A 370 -4.04 -2.19 15.76
C ALA A 370 -4.19 -1.98 17.28
N THR A 371 -3.23 -1.32 17.94
CA THR A 371 -3.38 -0.89 19.34
C THR A 371 -4.17 0.41 19.49
N ILE A 372 -4.73 0.92 18.39
CA ILE A 372 -5.46 2.18 18.41
C ILE A 372 -6.77 1.99 19.17
N GLY A 373 -6.92 2.74 20.26
CA GLY A 373 -8.18 2.78 20.98
C GLY A 373 -9.25 3.56 20.21
N GLN A 374 -10.40 3.72 20.87
CA GLN A 374 -11.54 4.56 20.46
C GLN A 374 -11.13 5.90 19.82
N ASN A 375 -10.11 6.54 20.39
CA ASN A 375 -9.66 7.86 19.98
C ASN A 375 -9.15 7.90 18.54
N GLY A 376 -8.38 6.92 18.09
CA GLY A 376 -7.81 6.99 16.75
C GLY A 376 -8.77 6.53 15.65
N LEU A 377 -9.84 5.81 15.99
CA LEU A 377 -10.97 5.58 15.08
C LEU A 377 -11.74 6.87 14.79
N ALA A 378 -11.98 7.70 15.81
CA ALA A 378 -12.59 9.02 15.58
C ALA A 378 -11.73 9.89 14.65
N GLN A 379 -10.40 9.77 14.75
CA GLN A 379 -9.47 10.47 13.85
C GLN A 379 -9.53 9.92 12.43
N ALA A 380 -9.53 8.59 12.28
CA ALA A 380 -9.66 7.90 11.00
C ALA A 380 -10.89 8.35 10.21
N ARG A 381 -12.03 8.57 10.89
CA ARG A 381 -13.26 9.10 10.28
C ARG A 381 -13.04 10.46 9.64
N VAL A 382 -12.35 11.37 10.34
CA VAL A 382 -12.05 12.71 9.82
C VAL A 382 -11.15 12.65 8.57
N PHE A 383 -10.19 11.73 8.51
CA PHE A 383 -9.41 11.51 7.28
C PHE A 383 -10.29 11.01 6.13
N ALA A 384 -11.25 10.10 6.41
CA ALA A 384 -12.15 9.55 5.41
C ALA A 384 -12.98 10.63 4.70
N GLU A 385 -13.40 11.65 5.44
CA GLU A 385 -14.20 12.77 4.93
C GLU A 385 -13.43 13.70 3.98
N VAL A 386 -12.09 13.70 4.03
CA VAL A 386 -11.27 14.72 3.35
C VAL A 386 -10.53 14.20 2.12
N VAL A 387 -10.05 12.95 2.16
CA VAL A 387 -9.17 12.41 1.09
C VAL A 387 -9.76 11.24 0.31
N ASP A 388 -11.03 10.87 0.51
CA ASP A 388 -11.70 9.70 -0.08
C ASP A 388 -10.84 8.43 0.05
N ILE A 389 -10.73 7.92 1.29
CA ILE A 389 -9.98 6.71 1.57
C ILE A 389 -10.57 5.54 0.75
N THR A 390 -9.71 4.73 0.16
CA THR A 390 -10.10 3.55 -0.65
C THR A 390 -9.78 2.23 0.04
N GLY A 391 -8.90 2.24 1.03
CA GLY A 391 -8.55 1.05 1.82
C GLY A 391 -7.81 1.41 3.11
N ALA A 392 -7.82 0.48 4.06
CA ALA A 392 -7.08 0.60 5.32
C ALA A 392 -5.92 -0.40 5.40
N VAL A 393 -4.86 0.00 6.11
CA VAL A 393 -3.73 -0.86 6.50
C VAL A 393 -3.64 -0.87 8.01
N LEU A 394 -3.64 -2.06 8.62
CA LEU A 394 -3.54 -2.21 10.07
C LEU A 394 -2.16 -2.72 10.46
N THR A 395 -1.40 -1.94 11.21
CA THR A 395 -0.06 -2.31 11.69
C THR A 395 -0.10 -2.84 13.12
N LYS A 396 1.00 -3.46 13.58
CA LYS A 396 1.18 -3.95 14.95
C LYS A 396 0.10 -4.93 15.43
N LEU A 397 -0.51 -5.67 14.50
CA LEU A 397 -1.55 -6.64 14.81
C LEU A 397 -1.01 -7.85 15.59
N ASP A 398 0.31 -8.08 15.53
CA ASP A 398 1.05 -9.06 16.32
C ASP A 398 1.30 -8.62 17.79
N GLY A 399 1.19 -7.33 18.08
CA GLY A 399 1.40 -6.76 19.42
C GLY A 399 0.14 -6.65 20.27
N THR A 400 -1.02 -7.07 19.76
CA THR A 400 -2.31 -6.91 20.44
C THR A 400 -3.06 -8.23 20.59
N ALA A 401 -3.61 -8.45 21.79
CA ALA A 401 -4.55 -9.53 22.08
C ALA A 401 -6.00 -9.20 21.64
N LYS A 402 -6.20 -8.00 21.08
CA LYS A 402 -7.51 -7.50 20.68
C LYS A 402 -7.64 -7.48 19.16
N GLY A 403 -8.05 -8.61 18.59
CA GLY A 403 -8.24 -8.74 17.14
C GLY A 403 -9.48 -8.03 16.58
N GLY A 404 -10.44 -7.64 17.42
CA GLY A 404 -11.72 -7.08 16.98
C GLY A 404 -11.64 -5.74 16.26
N ILE A 405 -10.52 -5.01 16.43
CA ILE A 405 -10.33 -3.67 15.84
C ILE A 405 -10.54 -3.65 14.32
N VAL A 406 -10.24 -4.75 13.63
CA VAL A 406 -10.44 -4.91 12.18
C VAL A 406 -11.89 -4.68 11.79
N PHE A 407 -12.81 -5.36 12.48
CA PHE A 407 -14.25 -5.27 12.21
C PHE A 407 -14.72 -3.83 12.36
N ARG A 408 -14.25 -3.19 13.43
CA ARG A 408 -14.64 -1.84 13.76
C ARG A 408 -14.11 -0.80 12.78
N VAL A 409 -12.86 -0.92 12.35
CA VAL A 409 -12.29 -0.04 11.32
C VAL A 409 -13.09 -0.14 10.02
N GLN A 410 -13.42 -1.36 9.59
CA GLN A 410 -14.22 -1.59 8.39
C GLN A 410 -15.64 -1.03 8.50
N GLN A 411 -16.27 -1.20 9.66
CA GLN A 411 -17.60 -0.66 9.95
C GLN A 411 -17.60 0.87 9.92
N GLU A 412 -16.63 1.50 10.59
CA GLU A 412 -16.61 2.96 10.78
C GLU A 412 -16.17 3.73 9.54
N LEU A 413 -15.25 3.17 8.75
CA LEU A 413 -14.73 3.83 7.56
C LEU A 413 -15.46 3.42 6.29
N GLY A 414 -16.19 2.31 6.29
CA GLY A 414 -16.86 1.79 5.10
C GLY A 414 -15.92 1.23 4.02
N VAL A 415 -14.60 1.21 4.26
CA VAL A 415 -13.57 0.74 3.32
C VAL A 415 -12.95 -0.59 3.80
N PRO A 416 -12.43 -1.42 2.91
CA PRO A 416 -11.87 -2.70 3.30
C PRO A 416 -10.49 -2.52 3.96
N VAL A 417 -10.18 -3.35 4.95
CA VAL A 417 -8.78 -3.57 5.36
C VAL A 417 -8.14 -4.39 4.26
N LYS A 418 -7.11 -3.84 3.61
CA LYS A 418 -6.43 -4.47 2.47
C LYS A 418 -5.12 -5.14 2.87
N LEU A 419 -4.40 -4.55 3.83
CA LEU A 419 -3.09 -5.03 4.27
C LEU A 419 -3.00 -5.06 5.80
N VAL A 420 -2.17 -5.98 6.31
CA VAL A 420 -1.82 -6.07 7.72
C VAL A 420 -0.30 -6.12 7.91
N GLY A 421 0.19 -5.31 8.85
CA GLY A 421 1.55 -5.34 9.35
C GLY A 421 1.64 -6.22 10.59
N LEU A 422 2.49 -7.24 10.53
CA LEU A 422 2.56 -8.32 11.53
C LEU A 422 3.91 -8.36 12.25
N GLY A 423 4.65 -7.25 12.24
CA GLY A 423 5.94 -7.11 12.88
C GLY A 423 6.80 -6.00 12.26
N GLU A 424 8.03 -5.89 12.77
CA GLU A 424 9.00 -4.87 12.38
C GLU A 424 9.89 -5.27 11.19
N GLY A 425 9.93 -6.56 10.85
CA GLY A 425 10.76 -7.07 9.76
C GLY A 425 10.35 -6.50 8.40
N PRO A 426 11.27 -6.40 7.43
CA PRO A 426 10.99 -5.80 6.12
C PRO A 426 9.95 -6.55 5.29
N ASP A 427 9.74 -7.83 5.61
CA ASP A 427 8.78 -8.70 4.94
C ASP A 427 7.50 -8.94 5.76
N ASP A 428 7.33 -8.23 6.89
CA ASP A 428 6.17 -8.32 7.78
C ASP A 428 5.01 -7.41 7.31
N LEU A 429 4.63 -7.52 6.04
CA LEU A 429 3.42 -6.92 5.45
C LEU A 429 2.71 -7.99 4.62
N ALA A 430 1.44 -8.23 4.90
CA ALA A 430 0.62 -9.26 4.25
C ALA A 430 -0.70 -8.70 3.72
N PRO A 431 -1.30 -9.34 2.70
CA PRO A 431 -2.69 -9.12 2.36
C PRO A 431 -3.60 -9.49 3.53
N PHE A 432 -4.70 -8.75 3.69
CA PHE A 432 -5.73 -9.10 4.64
C PHE A 432 -6.69 -10.13 4.04
N GLU A 433 -6.73 -11.32 4.62
CA GLU A 433 -7.58 -12.43 4.21
C GLU A 433 -8.63 -12.71 5.30
N PRO A 434 -9.92 -12.36 5.11
CA PRO A 434 -10.94 -12.46 6.15
C PRO A 434 -11.04 -13.86 6.80
N ALA A 435 -11.05 -14.91 5.96
CA ALA A 435 -11.13 -16.28 6.44
C ALA A 435 -9.92 -16.67 7.28
N ALA A 436 -8.70 -16.40 6.78
CA ALA A 436 -7.47 -16.72 7.50
C ALA A 436 -7.34 -15.91 8.80
N PHE A 437 -7.83 -14.67 8.81
CA PHE A 437 -7.87 -13.84 10.00
C PHE A 437 -8.82 -14.40 11.06
N VAL A 438 -10.04 -14.78 10.69
CA VAL A 438 -11.01 -15.39 11.61
C VAL A 438 -10.53 -16.76 12.10
N ASP A 439 -9.91 -17.55 11.23
CA ASP A 439 -9.29 -18.83 11.60
C ASP A 439 -8.23 -18.62 12.68
N ALA A 440 -7.33 -17.65 12.48
CA ALA A 440 -6.33 -17.29 13.48
C ALA A 440 -6.93 -16.74 14.78
N LEU A 441 -8.05 -16.03 14.71
CA LEU A 441 -8.77 -15.47 15.86
C LEU A 441 -9.43 -16.57 16.72
N LEU A 442 -9.95 -17.62 16.08
CA LEU A 442 -10.67 -18.71 16.74
C LEU A 442 -9.78 -19.88 17.18
N GLY A 443 -8.53 -19.93 16.70
CA GLY A 443 -7.54 -20.95 17.06
C GLY A 443 -7.59 -22.18 16.17
#